data_AF-A0A7S2MWS9-F1
#
_entry.id   AF-A0A7S2MWS9-F1
#
_cell.length_a   1.000
_cell.length_b   1.000
_cell.length_c   1.000
_cell.angle_alpha   90.00
_cell.angle_beta   90.00
_cell.angle_gamma   90.00
#
_symmetry.space_group_name_H-M   'P 1'
#
loop_
_entity.id
_entity.type
_entity.pdbx_description
1 polymer ?
#
loop_
_entity_poly.entity_id
_entity_poly.type
_entity_poly.pdbx_seq_one_letter_code
_entity_poly.pdbx_strand_id
1 'polypeptide(L)'
;DEKRNTQVTCRLYLYQMQVAYMFGDFERAAQMSRKNTDMQQALFGKFDCCEVAFYVGLISLTTARKSKDLSWRELANESMKDIQKWTSDSPCNCEHKLLLLEAEQCFLEKRNTAAEQKYESAIMLSGENGFIQDQALA
;
A
#
# COMPACT_ATOMS: atom_id res chain seq x y z
N ASP A 1 2.38 -26.42 11.95
CA ASP A 1 1.69 -25.47 12.83
C ASP A 1 2.28 -24.06 12.88
N GLU A 2 3.59 -23.86 12.80
CA GLU A 2 4.21 -22.52 12.87
C GLU A 2 3.85 -21.59 11.70
N LYS A 3 3.93 -22.05 10.45
CA LYS A 3 3.56 -21.26 9.25
C LYS A 3 2.10 -20.80 9.25
N ARG A 4 1.19 -21.56 9.86
CA ARG A 4 -0.25 -21.23 9.97
C ARG A 4 -0.47 -20.09 10.96
N ASN A 5 0.32 -20.04 12.03
CA ASN A 5 0.28 -18.96 13.02
C ASN A 5 0.83 -17.64 12.42
N THR A 6 1.90 -17.73 11.64
CA THR A 6 2.49 -16.57 10.95
C THR A 6 1.55 -15.95 9.93
N GLN A 7 0.84 -16.75 9.12
CA GLN A 7 -0.15 -16.24 8.16
C GLN A 7 -1.32 -15.49 8.83
N VAL A 8 -1.84 -16.03 9.92
CA VAL A 8 -2.91 -15.38 10.71
C VAL A 8 -2.40 -14.05 11.27
N THR A 9 -1.15 -14.01 11.73
CA THR A 9 -0.53 -12.80 12.27
C THR A 9 -0.29 -11.74 11.18
N CYS A 10 0.17 -12.13 9.98
CA CYS A 10 0.27 -11.21 8.83
C CYS A 10 -1.07 -10.58 8.49
N ARG A 11 -2.15 -11.36 8.49
CA ARG A 11 -3.50 -10.87 8.21
C ARG A 11 -4.01 -9.95 9.31
N LEU A 12 -3.70 -10.25 10.58
CA LEU A 12 -4.01 -9.35 11.69
C LEU A 12 -3.30 -8.00 11.53
N TYR A 13 -2.01 -8.00 11.19
CA TYR A 13 -1.27 -6.76 10.93
C TYR A 13 -1.82 -5.99 9.74
N LEU A 14 -2.28 -6.67 8.68
CA LEU A 14 -2.99 -6.02 7.59
C LEU A 14 -4.20 -5.23 8.11
N TYR A 15 -5.12 -5.87 8.82
CA TYR A 15 -6.29 -5.17 9.32
C TYR A 15 -5.93 -4.02 10.28
N GLN A 16 -4.90 -4.19 11.10
CA GLN A 16 -4.42 -3.11 11.97
C GLN A 16 -3.84 -1.94 11.17
N MET A 17 -3.12 -2.19 10.07
CA MET A 17 -2.65 -1.16 9.14
C MET A 17 -3.83 -0.43 8.51
N GLN A 18 -4.82 -1.16 7.99
CA GLN A 18 -6.00 -0.59 7.33
C GLN A 18 -6.77 0.35 8.27
N VAL A 19 -7.12 -0.15 9.46
CA VAL A 19 -7.85 0.61 10.47
C VAL A 19 -7.03 1.83 10.90
N ALA A 20 -5.76 1.65 11.26
CA ALA A 20 -4.92 2.77 11.71
C ALA A 20 -4.79 3.85 10.62
N TYR A 21 -4.62 3.45 9.36
CA TYR A 21 -4.52 4.39 8.24
C TYR A 21 -5.83 5.16 8.01
N MET A 22 -6.98 4.47 7.97
CA MET A 22 -8.29 5.10 7.77
C MET A 22 -8.65 6.10 8.88
N PHE A 23 -8.21 5.84 10.12
CA PHE A 23 -8.44 6.75 11.24
C PHE A 23 -7.31 7.78 11.46
N GLY A 24 -6.33 7.84 10.55
CA GLY A 24 -5.23 8.82 10.61
C GLY A 24 -4.16 8.56 11.67
N ASP A 25 -4.17 7.38 12.30
CA ASP A 25 -3.13 6.93 13.24
C ASP A 25 -1.91 6.38 12.46
N PHE A 26 -1.20 7.30 11.80
CA PHE A 26 -0.09 6.96 10.92
C PHE A 26 1.12 6.38 11.64
N GLU A 27 1.32 6.70 12.92
CA GLU A 27 2.41 6.14 13.73
C GLU A 27 2.19 4.65 13.97
N ARG A 28 0.98 4.27 14.39
CA ARG A 28 0.60 2.86 14.54
C ARG A 28 0.63 2.13 13.21
N ALA A 29 0.15 2.76 12.14
CA ALA A 29 0.20 2.19 10.80
C ALA A 29 1.64 1.87 10.37
N ALA A 30 2.58 2.81 10.58
CA ALA A 30 4.00 2.65 10.30
C ALA A 30 4.65 1.54 11.17
N GLN A 31 4.26 1.43 12.44
CA GLN A 31 4.77 0.35 13.29
C GLN A 31 4.31 -1.03 12.80
N MET A 32 3.04 -1.16 12.41
CA MET A 32 2.48 -2.43 11.93
C MET A 32 3.02 -2.81 10.56
N SER A 33 3.30 -1.83 9.68
CA SER A 33 3.90 -2.10 8.37
C SER A 33 5.29 -2.70 8.50
N ARG A 34 6.17 -2.15 9.35
CA ARG A 34 7.50 -2.72 9.61
C ARG A 34 7.43 -4.17 10.13
N LYS A 35 6.58 -4.42 11.14
CA LYS A 35 6.37 -5.76 11.69
C LYS A 35 5.87 -6.76 10.63
N ASN A 36 5.02 -6.29 9.72
CA ASN A 36 4.54 -7.12 8.62
C ASN A 36 5.65 -7.43 7.62
N THR A 37 6.45 -6.43 7.23
CA THR A 37 7.59 -6.60 6.31
C THR A 37 8.62 -7.60 6.85
N ASP A 38 9.03 -7.47 8.11
CA ASP A 38 9.97 -8.41 8.75
C ASP A 38 9.44 -9.84 8.72
N MET A 39 8.14 -9.99 8.98
CA MET A 39 7.45 -11.29 8.97
C MET A 39 7.33 -11.87 7.55
N GLN A 40 7.08 -11.03 6.54
CA GLN A 40 7.05 -11.46 5.15
C GLN A 40 8.42 -11.90 4.64
N GLN A 41 9.51 -11.30 5.11
CA GLN A 41 10.87 -11.75 4.80
C GLN A 41 11.19 -13.11 5.44
N ALA A 42 10.70 -13.36 6.66
CA ALA A 42 10.89 -14.63 7.36
C ALA A 42 10.07 -15.79 6.77
N LEU A 43 8.91 -15.50 6.18
CA LEU A 43 8.18 -16.45 5.35
C LEU A 43 8.95 -16.60 4.03
N PHE A 44 9.58 -17.75 3.77
CA PHE A 44 10.29 -18.09 2.52
C PHE A 44 9.36 -18.15 1.28
N GLY A 45 8.67 -17.05 1.00
CA GLY A 45 7.61 -16.88 0.03
C GLY A 45 6.80 -15.68 0.45
N LYS A 46 6.87 -14.59 -0.33
CA LYS A 46 5.99 -13.44 -0.14
C LYS A 46 4.57 -13.99 -0.14
N PHE A 47 3.86 -13.88 0.99
CA PHE A 47 2.43 -14.13 0.97
C PHE A 47 1.85 -12.96 0.19
N ASP A 48 1.65 -13.24 -1.08
CA ASP A 48 1.64 -12.30 -2.18
C ASP A 48 0.25 -11.68 -2.25
N CYS A 49 -0.05 -10.85 -1.25
CA CYS A 49 -1.31 -10.18 -1.11
C CYS A 49 -1.14 -8.75 -1.59
N CYS A 50 -1.69 -8.45 -2.77
CA CYS A 50 -1.75 -7.10 -3.34
C CYS A 50 -2.21 -6.05 -2.30
N GLU A 51 -3.09 -6.42 -1.36
CA GLU A 51 -3.50 -5.59 -0.21
C GLU A 51 -2.37 -5.20 0.73
N VAL A 52 -1.49 -6.13 1.10
CA VAL A 52 -0.40 -5.83 2.04
C VAL A 52 0.58 -4.88 1.39
N ALA A 53 1.00 -5.15 0.15
CA ALA A 53 1.85 -4.25 -0.60
C ALA A 53 1.21 -2.86 -0.75
N PHE A 54 -0.10 -2.80 -1.00
CA PHE A 54 -0.81 -1.54 -1.16
C PHE A 54 -0.80 -0.68 0.10
N TYR A 55 -1.19 -1.24 1.26
CA TYR A 55 -1.18 -0.49 2.50
C TYR A 55 0.24 -0.16 2.98
N VAL A 56 1.21 -1.07 2.81
CA VAL A 56 2.61 -0.77 3.10
C VAL A 56 3.10 0.41 2.24
N GLY A 57 2.76 0.44 0.95
CA GLY A 57 3.09 1.54 0.05
C GLY A 57 2.48 2.87 0.50
N LEU A 58 1.17 2.91 0.76
CA LEU A 58 0.45 4.10 1.22
C LEU A 58 1.03 4.67 2.52
N ILE A 59 1.23 3.78 3.51
CA ILE A 59 1.80 4.15 4.81
C ILE A 59 3.22 4.67 4.63
N SER A 60 4.01 4.04 3.77
CA SER A 60 5.39 4.44 3.51
C SER A 60 5.48 5.81 2.85
N LEU A 61 4.66 6.08 1.83
CA LEU A 61 4.58 7.39 1.17
C LEU A 61 4.11 8.47 2.15
N THR A 62 3.07 8.18 2.94
CA THR A 62 2.54 9.09 3.96
C THR A 62 3.59 9.40 5.03
N THR A 63 4.33 8.39 5.47
CA THR A 63 5.38 8.54 6.49
C THR A 63 6.60 9.27 5.94
N ALA A 64 6.99 9.01 4.70
CA ALA A 64 8.08 9.69 4.01
C ALA A 64 7.86 11.20 3.83
N ARG A 65 6.61 11.68 3.88
CA ARG A 65 6.29 13.13 3.90
C ARG A 65 6.72 13.79 5.21
N LYS A 66 6.66 13.07 6.32
CA LYS A 66 6.88 13.58 7.68
C LYS A 66 8.28 13.22 8.22
N SER A 67 8.90 12.17 7.67
CA SER A 67 10.17 11.63 8.13
C SER A 67 11.32 11.98 7.17
N LYS A 68 12.54 12.08 7.72
CA LYS A 68 13.79 12.15 6.94
C LYS A 68 14.39 10.77 6.64
N ASP A 69 13.80 9.71 7.18
CA ASP A 69 14.23 8.33 6.99
C ASP A 69 13.93 7.89 5.54
N LEU A 70 15.00 7.69 4.76
CA LEU A 70 14.92 7.32 3.35
C LEU A 70 14.40 5.90 3.14
N SER A 71 14.48 5.03 4.15
CA SER A 71 13.98 3.65 4.06
C SER A 71 12.49 3.59 3.72
N TRP A 72 11.71 4.60 4.10
CA TRP A 72 10.30 4.69 3.73
C TRP A 72 10.08 4.89 2.23
N ARG A 73 10.97 5.63 1.56
CA ARG A 73 10.89 5.80 0.11
C ARG A 73 11.29 4.51 -0.60
N GLU A 74 12.28 3.80 -0.07
CA GLU A 74 12.69 2.49 -0.59
C GLU A 74 11.56 1.46 -0.45
N LEU A 75 10.94 1.39 0.73
CA LEU A 75 9.82 0.49 1.01
C LEU A 75 8.58 0.82 0.15
N ALA A 76 8.30 2.09 -0.08
CA ALA A 76 7.25 2.52 -1.02
C ALA A 76 7.55 2.04 -2.45
N ASN A 77 8.78 2.21 -2.93
CA ASN A 77 9.19 1.77 -4.27
C ASN A 77 9.11 0.25 -4.42
N GLU A 78 9.49 -0.52 -3.40
CA GLU A 78 9.34 -1.98 -3.40
C GLU A 78 7.87 -2.40 -3.49
N SER A 79 7.01 -1.75 -2.71
CA SER A 79 5.57 -1.98 -2.70
C SER A 79 4.92 -1.70 -4.06
N MET A 80 5.30 -0.57 -4.69
CA MET A 80 4.84 -0.21 -6.03
C MET A 80 5.30 -1.22 -7.09
N LYS A 81 6.56 -1.68 -7.02
CA LYS A 81 7.07 -2.73 -7.92
C LYS A 81 6.33 -4.05 -7.76
N ASP A 82 6.01 -4.43 -6.52
CA ASP A 82 5.24 -5.64 -6.28
C ASP A 82 3.85 -5.51 -6.91
N ILE A 83 3.12 -4.41 -6.65
CA ILE A 83 1.80 -4.17 -7.27
C ILE A 83 1.88 -4.10 -8.79
N GLN A 84 2.92 -3.52 -9.36
CA GLN A 84 3.09 -3.46 -10.81
C GLN A 84 3.24 -4.85 -11.45
N LYS A 85 3.86 -5.80 -10.75
CA LYS A 85 3.87 -7.21 -11.19
C LYS A 85 2.45 -7.79 -11.15
N TRP A 86 1.70 -7.54 -10.08
CA TRP A 86 0.29 -7.95 -9.96
C TRP A 86 -0.60 -7.38 -11.06
N THR A 87 -0.42 -6.12 -11.45
CA THR A 87 -1.17 -5.52 -12.55
C THR A 87 -0.85 -6.17 -13.89
N SER A 88 0.34 -6.74 -14.05
CA SER A 88 0.71 -7.46 -15.28
C SER A 88 0.00 -8.80 -15.39
N ASP A 89 -0.22 -9.46 -14.25
CA ASP A 89 -0.88 -10.77 -14.15
C ASP A 89 -2.42 -10.66 -14.03
N SER A 90 -2.95 -9.57 -13.49
CA SER A 90 -4.39 -9.33 -13.28
C SER A 90 -4.72 -7.82 -13.20
N PRO A 91 -4.74 -7.12 -14.35
CA PRO A 91 -4.87 -5.66 -14.42
C PRO A 91 -6.07 -5.10 -13.66
N CYS A 92 -7.27 -5.65 -13.91
CA CYS A 92 -8.54 -5.13 -13.38
C CYS A 92 -8.62 -5.11 -11.84
N ASN A 93 -7.80 -5.88 -11.14
CA ASN A 93 -7.91 -6.06 -9.69
C ASN A 93 -6.96 -5.15 -8.87
N CYS A 94 -5.90 -4.63 -9.49
CA CYS A 94 -4.85 -3.90 -8.77
C CYS A 94 -4.39 -2.60 -9.46
N GLU A 95 -4.88 -2.28 -10.66
CA GLU A 95 -4.45 -1.07 -11.39
C GLU A 95 -4.84 0.23 -10.68
N HIS A 96 -6.05 0.32 -10.13
CA HIS A 96 -6.50 1.49 -9.36
C HIS A 96 -5.64 1.74 -8.10
N LYS A 97 -5.14 0.66 -7.49
CA LYS A 97 -4.21 0.74 -6.34
C LYS A 97 -2.85 1.28 -6.76
N LEU A 98 -2.33 0.85 -7.91
CA LEU A 98 -1.08 1.39 -8.44
C LEU A 98 -1.21 2.89 -8.75
N LEU A 99 -2.30 3.29 -9.40
CA LEU A 99 -2.59 4.69 -9.71
C LEU A 99 -2.63 5.56 -8.45
N LEU A 100 -3.25 5.07 -7.37
CA LEU A 100 -3.29 5.78 -6.10
C LEU A 100 -1.90 5.92 -5.45
N LEU A 101 -1.06 4.88 -5.50
CA LEU A 101 0.32 4.97 -5.01
C LEU A 101 1.16 5.94 -5.84
N GLU A 102 0.99 5.95 -7.16
CA GLU A 102 1.64 6.90 -8.05
C GLU A 102 1.19 8.34 -7.77
N ALA A 103 -0.10 8.55 -7.48
CA ALA A 103 -0.63 9.86 -7.07
C ALA A 103 0.05 10.35 -5.78
N GLU A 104 0.11 9.48 -4.77
CA GLU A 104 0.75 9.75 -3.49
C GLU A 104 2.26 10.05 -3.63
N GLN A 105 2.95 9.37 -4.55
CA GLN A 105 4.34 9.61 -4.91
C GLN A 105 4.52 10.96 -5.63
N CYS A 106 3.69 11.26 -6.63
CA CYS A 106 3.72 12.56 -7.31
C CYS A 106 3.50 13.71 -6.34
N PHE A 107 2.58 13.54 -5.37
CA PHE A 107 2.35 14.54 -4.32
C PHE A 107 3.59 14.70 -3.42
N LEU A 108 4.22 13.60 -2.99
CA LEU A 108 5.48 13.65 -2.22
C LEU A 108 6.60 14.41 -2.96
N GLU A 109 6.61 14.31 -4.29
CA GLU A 109 7.57 14.98 -5.16
C GLU A 109 7.14 16.39 -5.61
N LYS A 110 6.02 16.90 -5.08
CA LYS A 110 5.44 18.21 -5.41
C LYS A 110 5.01 18.36 -6.88
N ARG A 111 4.72 17.24 -7.55
CA ARG A 111 4.19 17.18 -8.92
C ARG A 111 2.65 17.20 -8.88
N ASN A 112 2.07 18.28 -8.37
CA ASN A 112 0.65 18.34 -8.00
C ASN A 112 -0.31 18.03 -9.16
N THR A 113 -0.09 18.58 -10.36
CA THR A 113 -0.93 18.30 -11.54
C THR A 113 -0.91 16.84 -11.95
N ALA A 114 0.25 16.18 -11.86
CA ALA A 114 0.36 14.75 -12.15
C ALA A 114 -0.32 13.91 -11.05
N ALA A 115 -0.23 14.34 -9.79
CA ALA A 115 -0.92 13.69 -8.69
C ALA A 115 -2.44 13.75 -8.87
N GLU A 116 -3.00 14.92 -9.19
CA GLU A 116 -4.43 15.13 -9.42
C GLU A 116 -4.98 14.20 -10.52
N GLN A 117 -4.32 14.16 -11.68
CA GLN A 117 -4.71 13.26 -12.78
C GLN A 117 -4.69 11.78 -12.37
N LYS A 118 -3.74 11.38 -11.53
CA LYS A 118 -3.62 10.01 -11.04
C LYS A 118 -4.69 9.69 -10.00
N TYR A 119 -5.05 10.63 -9.12
CA TYR A 119 -6.19 10.48 -8.21
C TYR A 119 -7.50 10.31 -8.97
N GLU A 120 -7.80 11.19 -9.94
CA GLU A 120 -8.99 11.06 -10.78
C GLU A 120 -9.06 9.70 -11.48
N SER A 121 -7.94 9.24 -12.04
CA SER A 121 -7.86 7.93 -12.68
C SER A 121 -8.11 6.79 -11.69
N ALA A 122 -7.55 6.87 -10.48
CA ALA A 122 -7.77 5.88 -9.42
C ALA A 122 -9.25 5.85 -8.97
N ILE A 123 -9.88 7.01 -8.80
CA ILE A 123 -11.30 7.16 -8.42
C ILE A 123 -12.21 6.56 -9.50
N MET A 124 -11.98 6.88 -10.77
CA MET A 124 -12.80 6.36 -11.87
C MET A 124 -12.68 4.84 -11.96
N LEU A 125 -11.46 4.31 -12.00
CA LEU A 125 -11.23 2.88 -12.20
C LEU A 125 -11.70 2.04 -11.01
N SER A 126 -11.51 2.52 -9.77
CA SER A 126 -12.04 1.85 -8.58
C SER A 126 -13.56 1.86 -8.55
N GLY A 127 -14.20 2.96 -8.97
CA GLY A 127 -15.66 3.06 -9.10
C GLY A 127 -16.22 2.11 -10.17
N GLU A 128 -15.62 2.06 -11.35
CA GLU A 128 -16.04 1.18 -12.46
C GLU A 128 -15.95 -0.30 -12.09
N ASN A 129 -14.91 -0.69 -11.33
CA ASN A 129 -14.71 -2.07 -10.90
C ASN A 129 -15.40 -2.40 -9.55
N GLY A 130 -16.10 -1.44 -8.93
CA GLY A 130 -16.86 -1.66 -7.68
C GLY A 130 -16.01 -1.72 -6.40
N PHE A 131 -14.77 -1.25 -6.43
CA PHE A 131 -13.88 -1.16 -5.26
C PHE A 131 -14.13 0.12 -4.45
N ILE A 132 -15.31 0.21 -3.84
CA ILE A 132 -15.81 1.42 -3.14
C ILE A 132 -14.85 1.89 -2.04
N GLN A 133 -14.23 0.95 -1.31
CA GLN A 133 -13.27 1.30 -0.26
C GLN A 133 -11.99 1.95 -0.80
N ASP A 134 -11.53 1.51 -1.99
CA ASP A 134 -10.34 2.07 -2.61
C ASP A 134 -10.67 3.41 -3.29
N GLN A 135 -11.89 3.56 -3.81
CA GLN A 135 -12.42 4.82 -4.30
C GLN A 135 -12.49 5.88 -3.19
N ALA A 136 -12.91 5.49 -1.98
CA ALA A 136 -12.98 6.40 -0.84
C ALA A 136 -11.60 6.82 -0.30
N LEU A 137 -10.55 6.05 -0.61
CA LEU A 137 -9.16 6.36 -0.23
C LEU A 137 -8.47 7.30 -1.24
N ALA A 138 -8.92 7.32 -2.49
CA ALA A 138 -8.36 8.13 -3.57
C ALA A 138 -8.99 9.53 -3.60
#